data_AF-A0A7S2SCX3-F1
#
_entry.id   AF-A0A7S2SCX3-F1
#
_cell.length_a   1.000
_cell.length_b   1.000
_cell.length_c   1.000
_cell.angle_alpha   90.00
_cell.angle_beta   90.00
_cell.angle_gamma   90.00
#
_symmetry.space_group_name_H-M   'P 1'
#
loop_
_entity.id
_entity.type
_entity.pdbx_description
1 polymer ?
#
loop_
_entity_poly.entity_id
_entity_poly.type
_entity_poly.pdbx_seq_one_letter_code
_entity_poly.pdbx_strand_id
1 'polypeptide(L)'
;MAALPALRVLLELRLGLFETWFGGDISTIPLEEFAVTSGEDSSSWRGFGDYPGPHCLPEGGMHRILPPLLASIPAASHRIHYGSKVNRIVIRPPLGEAPPRITVETEKGDTWDCAAAVVTVPLGVLQVGDIAFCPPLPRPKQAGLDALATGSYKKVWLAFPSVFWNPDAPFIVALVPSSPSNESPKHASEPFTPASLPQRWSPSNRPQFLFMDNLYHTKGIPALELIFSGRTAEALTGASDAHILQLSMACLRETFGDVVPHEPDASHISRWEEDPLFRGAYSFSKAETPEGAVDALADPVDGVLFFAGEATDQEFQGSVHAALLSGQRVASQVQASLRQMPTPAQQSQSGLQHRGNVKRYNKQERQRTQAGRHKHQEGQPQIYHPHSRHPQDSPKTNTKLTRSRGSGLQFQAPHRERQRRRQPGDGVEKSAMSAISRL
;
A
#
# COMPACT_ATOMS: atom_id res chain seq x y z
N MET A 1 -1.68 -17.92 41.64
CA MET A 1 -2.92 -18.24 40.88
C MET A 1 -3.75 -17.02 40.45
N ALA A 2 -3.63 -15.84 41.08
CA ALA A 2 -4.38 -14.63 40.69
C ALA A 2 -3.95 -13.97 39.35
N ALA A 3 -2.82 -14.37 38.75
CA ALA A 3 -2.31 -13.79 37.51
C ALA A 3 -2.99 -14.34 36.24
N LEU A 4 -3.54 -15.56 36.29
CA LEU A 4 -4.12 -16.24 35.13
C LEU A 4 -5.35 -15.51 34.54
N PRO A 5 -6.32 -15.02 35.35
CA PRO A 5 -7.44 -14.24 34.84
C PRO A 5 -7.01 -12.93 34.18
N ALA A 6 -6.02 -12.23 34.76
CA ALA A 6 -5.50 -10.98 34.20
C ALA A 6 -4.72 -11.20 32.90
N LEU A 7 -3.89 -12.26 32.83
CA LEU A 7 -3.19 -12.68 31.63
C LEU A 7 -4.16 -13.07 30.51
N ARG A 8 -5.25 -13.78 30.84
CA ARG A 8 -6.29 -14.10 29.87
C ARG A 8 -6.94 -12.84 29.33
N VAL A 9 -7.40 -11.93 30.19
CA VAL A 9 -7.99 -10.65 29.75
C VAL A 9 -7.03 -9.84 28.88
N LEU A 10 -5.74 -9.79 29.21
CA LEU A 10 -4.73 -9.09 28.41
C LEU A 10 -4.48 -9.75 27.05
N LEU A 11 -4.42 -11.08 27.01
CA LEU A 11 -4.27 -11.84 25.76
C LEU A 11 -5.48 -11.57 24.86
N GLU A 12 -6.67 -11.75 25.40
CA GLU A 12 -7.95 -11.49 24.77
C GLU A 12 -8.02 -10.03 24.24
N LEU A 13 -7.64 -9.02 25.03
CA LEU A 13 -7.58 -7.61 24.56
C LEU A 13 -6.61 -7.41 23.39
N ARG A 14 -5.41 -8.03 23.44
CA ARG A 14 -4.43 -7.96 22.34
C ARG A 14 -4.96 -8.61 21.07
N LEU A 15 -5.62 -9.75 21.24
CA LEU A 15 -6.26 -10.51 20.18
C LEU A 15 -7.41 -9.72 19.53
N GLY A 16 -8.27 -9.07 20.31
CA GLY A 16 -9.32 -8.16 19.80
C GLY A 16 -8.76 -6.90 19.12
N LEU A 17 -7.62 -6.39 19.60
CA LEU A 17 -6.88 -5.32 18.92
C LEU A 17 -6.37 -5.77 17.55
N PHE A 18 -5.82 -6.98 17.45
CA PHE A 18 -5.42 -7.59 16.17
C PHE A 18 -6.62 -7.69 15.21
N GLU A 19 -7.76 -8.24 15.65
CA GLU A 19 -8.96 -8.32 14.80
C GLU A 19 -9.42 -6.95 14.29
N THR A 20 -9.39 -5.92 15.14
CA THR A 20 -9.83 -4.55 14.78
C THR A 20 -8.90 -3.89 13.77
N TRP A 21 -7.59 -4.13 13.91
CA TRP A 21 -6.58 -3.54 13.03
C TRP A 21 -6.49 -4.25 11.68
N PHE A 22 -6.63 -5.57 11.67
CA PHE A 22 -6.42 -6.40 10.48
C PHE A 22 -7.73 -6.88 9.82
N GLY A 23 -8.90 -6.58 10.41
CA GLY A 23 -10.21 -6.91 9.83
C GLY A 23 -10.52 -8.41 9.76
N GLY A 24 -9.70 -9.25 10.39
CA GLY A 24 -9.80 -10.71 10.37
C GLY A 24 -10.57 -11.29 11.55
N ASP A 25 -10.98 -12.56 11.42
CA ASP A 25 -11.48 -13.35 12.54
C ASP A 25 -10.30 -14.05 13.22
N ILE A 26 -10.14 -13.91 14.54
CA ILE A 26 -9.07 -14.57 15.28
C ILE A 26 -9.08 -16.07 15.11
N SER A 27 -10.26 -16.68 14.93
CA SER A 27 -10.37 -18.12 14.68
C SER A 27 -9.68 -18.55 13.39
N THR A 28 -9.37 -17.61 12.50
CA THR A 28 -8.64 -17.84 11.25
C THR A 28 -7.17 -17.42 11.31
N ILE A 29 -6.70 -16.82 12.41
CA ILE A 29 -5.31 -16.44 12.58
C ILE A 29 -4.50 -17.69 12.98
N PRO A 30 -3.48 -18.10 12.22
CA PRO A 30 -2.60 -19.20 12.59
C PRO A 30 -1.69 -18.77 13.74
N LEU A 31 -2.17 -18.90 14.98
CA LEU A 31 -1.44 -18.48 16.20
C LEU A 31 -0.08 -19.18 16.34
N GLU A 32 0.10 -20.34 15.71
CA GLU A 32 1.37 -21.05 15.59
C GLU A 32 2.47 -20.25 14.87
N GLU A 33 2.13 -19.34 13.96
CA GLU A 33 3.09 -18.43 13.31
C GLU A 33 3.60 -17.34 14.27
N PHE A 34 2.87 -17.09 15.36
CA PHE A 34 3.24 -16.14 16.41
C PHE A 34 3.87 -16.81 17.63
N ALA A 35 4.03 -18.14 17.61
CA ALA A 35 4.61 -18.88 18.72
C ALA A 35 6.12 -18.56 18.81
N VAL A 36 6.50 -17.72 19.77
CA VAL A 36 7.90 -17.58 20.16
C VAL A 36 8.32 -18.89 20.80
N THR A 37 9.11 -19.70 20.09
CA THR A 37 9.65 -20.91 20.66
C THR A 37 10.58 -20.55 21.81
N SER A 38 10.40 -21.19 22.97
CA SER A 38 11.21 -20.92 24.16
C SER A 38 12.68 -21.15 23.86
N GLY A 39 13.47 -20.08 23.74
CA GLY A 39 14.89 -20.13 23.39
C GLY A 39 15.30 -19.19 22.25
N GLU A 40 14.35 -18.67 21.49
CA GLU A 40 14.60 -17.61 20.52
C GLU A 40 14.53 -16.24 21.20
N ASP A 41 15.55 -15.41 20.97
CA ASP A 41 15.55 -14.03 21.46
C ASP A 41 14.35 -13.30 20.85
N SER A 42 13.50 -12.68 21.68
CA SER A 42 12.36 -11.87 21.23
C SER A 42 12.74 -10.76 20.24
N SER A 43 14.04 -10.45 20.11
CA SER A 43 14.59 -9.58 19.06
C SER A 43 14.59 -10.17 17.64
N SER A 44 14.37 -11.48 17.48
CA SER A 44 14.34 -12.17 16.19
C SER A 44 12.96 -12.14 15.52
N TRP A 45 11.89 -11.90 16.28
CA TRP A 45 10.56 -11.68 15.72
C TRP A 45 10.56 -10.32 15.02
N ARG A 46 10.82 -10.36 13.71
CA ARG A 46 10.55 -9.25 12.81
C ARG A 46 9.06 -9.29 12.57
N GLY A 47 8.29 -8.54 13.35
CA GLY A 47 6.88 -8.35 13.02
C GLY A 47 6.75 -8.06 11.53
N PHE A 48 5.81 -8.72 10.87
CA PHE A 48 5.57 -8.50 9.44
C PHE A 48 5.48 -7.00 9.16
N GLY A 49 6.35 -6.51 8.26
CA GLY A 49 6.27 -5.17 7.70
C GLY A 49 6.69 -4.00 8.56
N ASP A 50 7.65 -4.18 9.48
CA ASP A 50 8.20 -3.05 10.22
C ASP A 50 9.70 -3.11 10.48
N TYR A 51 10.31 -1.94 10.63
CA TYR A 51 11.70 -1.79 11.03
C TYR A 51 11.83 -1.77 12.55
N PRO A 52 12.94 -2.26 13.11
CA PRO A 52 13.16 -2.19 14.55
C PRO A 52 13.29 -0.72 14.99
N GLY A 53 12.63 -0.38 16.10
CA GLY A 53 12.71 0.94 16.71
C GLY A 53 11.35 1.48 17.14
N PRO A 54 11.31 2.65 17.78
CA PRO A 54 10.05 3.29 18.14
C PRO A 54 9.36 3.85 16.89
N HIS A 55 8.04 3.72 16.85
CA HIS A 55 7.23 4.48 15.89
C HIS A 55 7.31 5.96 16.21
N CYS A 56 7.33 6.79 15.16
CA CYS A 56 7.44 8.23 15.30
C CYS A 56 6.39 8.96 14.47
N LEU A 57 5.93 10.09 14.99
CA LEU A 57 5.10 11.02 14.25
C LEU A 57 6.01 12.10 13.65
N PRO A 58 6.02 12.29 12.32
CA PRO A 58 6.82 13.34 11.71
C PRO A 58 6.38 14.72 12.22
N GLU A 59 7.33 15.45 12.80
CA GLU A 59 7.09 16.82 13.25
C GLU A 59 6.66 17.68 12.05
N GLY A 60 5.56 18.42 12.21
CA GLY A 60 4.99 19.22 11.13
C GLY A 60 4.25 18.42 10.05
N GLY A 61 4.04 17.11 10.22
CA GLY A 61 3.20 16.27 9.36
C GLY A 61 3.92 15.60 8.18
N MET A 62 3.36 14.50 7.68
CA MET A 62 3.98 13.66 6.64
C MET A 62 4.19 14.40 5.32
N HIS A 63 3.38 15.42 4.99
CA HIS A 63 3.52 16.20 3.76
C HIS A 63 4.92 16.84 3.59
N ARG A 64 5.67 17.03 4.69
CA ARG A 64 7.03 17.58 4.69
C ARG A 64 8.05 16.75 3.91
N ILE A 65 7.75 15.48 3.62
CA ILE A 65 8.60 14.63 2.77
C ILE A 65 8.53 15.03 1.30
N LEU A 66 7.45 15.69 0.85
CA LEU A 66 7.22 15.97 -0.57
C LEU A 66 8.08 17.10 -1.12
N PRO A 67 8.23 18.29 -0.48
CA PRO A 67 9.04 19.38 -1.02
C PRO A 67 10.48 19.00 -1.44
N PRO A 68 11.28 18.28 -0.64
CA PRO A 68 12.63 17.89 -1.08
C PRO A 68 12.60 16.89 -2.25
N LEU A 69 11.62 15.99 -2.30
CA LEU A 69 11.44 15.07 -3.44
C LEU A 69 11.08 15.83 -4.72
N LEU A 70 10.16 16.79 -4.64
CA LEU A 70 9.79 17.64 -5.77
C LEU A 70 10.95 18.50 -6.26
N ALA A 71 11.74 19.05 -5.33
CA ALA A 71 12.93 19.84 -5.65
C ALA A 71 14.02 19.02 -6.37
N SER A 72 14.06 17.69 -6.16
CA SER A 72 15.02 16.80 -6.81
C SER A 72 14.73 16.56 -8.30
N ILE A 73 13.54 16.92 -8.80
CA ILE A 73 13.16 16.75 -10.21
C ILE A 73 13.79 17.87 -11.06
N PRO A 74 14.67 17.56 -12.04
CA PRO A 74 15.37 18.58 -12.84
C PRO A 74 14.45 19.57 -13.56
N ALA A 75 14.92 20.81 -13.74
CA ALA A 75 14.15 21.90 -14.39
C ALA A 75 13.78 21.68 -15.84
N ALA A 76 14.58 20.88 -16.54
CA ALA A 76 14.34 20.51 -17.92
C ALA A 76 13.41 19.31 -18.11
N SER A 77 13.03 18.59 -17.04
CA SER A 77 12.04 17.52 -17.13
C SER A 77 10.64 18.15 -17.28
N HIS A 78 9.76 17.60 -18.12
CA HIS A 78 8.35 18.00 -18.15
C HIS A 78 7.73 17.69 -16.77
N ARG A 79 7.67 18.74 -15.94
CA ARG A 79 7.57 18.70 -14.48
C ARG A 79 6.10 18.67 -14.07
N ILE A 80 5.57 17.46 -13.88
CA ILE A 80 4.29 17.18 -13.18
C ILE A 80 3.06 17.88 -13.81
N HIS A 81 2.21 17.09 -14.45
CA HIS A 81 0.98 17.56 -15.05
C HIS A 81 -0.21 17.35 -14.10
N TYR A 82 -0.58 18.39 -13.36
CA TYR A 82 -1.78 18.37 -12.51
C TYR A 82 -3.06 18.48 -13.35
N GLY A 83 -4.14 17.86 -12.88
CA GLY A 83 -5.43 17.88 -13.59
C GLY A 83 -5.41 17.08 -14.90
N SER A 84 -4.44 16.18 -15.07
CA SER A 84 -4.27 15.27 -16.21
C SER A 84 -4.55 13.84 -15.78
N LYS A 85 -5.82 13.49 -15.59
CA LYS A 85 -6.22 12.12 -15.22
C LYS A 85 -6.02 11.18 -16.40
N VAL A 86 -5.11 10.22 -16.25
CA VAL A 86 -4.86 9.16 -17.23
C VAL A 86 -6.06 8.22 -17.24
N ASN A 87 -6.58 7.90 -18.42
CA ASN A 87 -7.67 6.95 -18.61
C ASN A 87 -7.30 5.79 -19.53
N ARG A 88 -6.17 5.87 -20.24
CA ARG A 88 -5.73 4.79 -21.13
C ARG A 88 -4.21 4.72 -21.27
N ILE A 89 -3.69 3.50 -21.27
CA ILE A 89 -2.28 3.20 -21.52
C ILE A 89 -2.20 2.14 -22.61
N VAL A 90 -1.52 2.48 -23.72
CA VAL A 90 -1.38 1.62 -24.89
C VAL A 90 0.08 1.17 -25.01
N ILE A 91 0.32 -0.14 -24.91
CA ILE A 91 1.59 -0.76 -25.29
C ILE A 91 1.54 -1.02 -26.79
N ARG A 92 2.32 -0.24 -27.55
CA ARG A 92 2.48 -0.43 -28.99
C ARG A 92 3.53 -1.54 -29.22
N PRO A 93 3.17 -2.61 -29.95
CA PRO A 93 4.09 -3.70 -30.19
C PRO A 93 5.32 -3.22 -30.98
N PRO A 94 6.44 -3.95 -30.89
CA PRO A 94 7.64 -3.61 -31.63
C PRO A 94 7.37 -3.63 -33.15
N LEU A 95 7.91 -2.66 -33.87
CA LEU A 95 7.81 -2.57 -35.33
C LEU A 95 9.16 -2.88 -35.96
N GLY A 96 9.33 -4.12 -36.45
CA GLY A 96 10.61 -4.60 -36.93
C GLY A 96 11.61 -4.74 -35.79
N GLU A 97 12.71 -3.98 -35.84
CA GLU A 97 13.73 -3.97 -34.80
C GLU A 97 13.54 -2.87 -33.74
N ALA A 98 12.51 -2.03 -33.90
CA ALA A 98 12.20 -1.00 -32.91
C ALA A 98 11.58 -1.66 -31.66
N PRO A 99 12.01 -1.28 -30.44
CA PRO A 99 11.43 -1.81 -29.21
C PRO A 99 9.97 -1.38 -29.04
N PRO A 100 9.20 -2.05 -28.15
CA PRO A 100 7.86 -1.60 -27.78
C PRO A 100 7.85 -0.14 -27.31
N ARG A 101 6.73 0.55 -27.52
CA ARG A 101 6.53 1.94 -27.08
C ARG A 101 5.26 2.04 -26.26
N ILE A 102 5.21 3.03 -25.36
CA ILE A 102 4.00 3.33 -24.60
C ILE A 102 3.38 4.62 -25.13
N THR A 103 2.06 4.63 -25.26
CA THR A 103 1.27 5.85 -25.42
C THR A 103 0.36 5.98 -24.20
N VAL A 104 0.45 7.10 -23.49
CA VAL A 104 -0.42 7.44 -22.35
C VAL A 104 -1.44 8.48 -22.84
N GLU A 105 -2.72 8.24 -22.57
CA GLU A 105 -3.82 9.15 -22.91
C GLU A 105 -4.55 9.58 -21.63
N THR A 106 -5.01 10.83 -21.60
CA THR A 106 -5.83 11.38 -20.51
C THR A 106 -7.28 11.55 -20.91
N GLU A 107 -8.16 11.73 -19.92
CA GLU A 107 -9.58 12.04 -20.14
C GLU A 107 -9.81 13.30 -20.99
N LYS A 108 -8.85 14.23 -21.02
CA LYS A 108 -8.89 15.45 -21.83
C LYS A 108 -8.40 15.28 -23.26
N GLY A 109 -7.89 14.09 -23.61
CA GLY A 109 -7.35 13.79 -24.93
C GLY A 109 -5.87 14.14 -25.11
N ASP A 110 -5.18 14.63 -24.07
CA ASP A 110 -3.73 14.81 -24.12
C ASP A 110 -3.04 13.45 -24.23
N THR A 111 -1.98 13.37 -25.05
CA THR A 111 -1.24 12.14 -25.30
C THR A 111 0.27 12.32 -25.12
N TRP A 112 0.93 11.28 -24.60
CA TRP A 112 2.38 11.21 -24.45
C TRP A 112 2.92 9.91 -25.00
N ASP A 113 3.93 10.01 -25.87
CA ASP A 113 4.70 8.87 -26.35
C ASP A 113 5.97 8.72 -25.54
N CYS A 114 6.13 7.56 -24.89
CA CYS A 114 7.28 7.27 -24.05
C CYS A 114 7.90 5.89 -24.36
N ALA A 115 9.18 5.76 -24.03
CA ALA A 115 9.91 4.50 -24.16
C ALA A 115 9.58 3.52 -23.02
N ALA A 116 9.13 4.03 -21.88
CA ALA A 116 8.64 3.28 -20.74
C ALA A 116 7.64 4.13 -19.95
N ALA A 117 6.75 3.48 -19.21
CA ALA A 117 5.83 4.12 -18.27
C ALA A 117 5.87 3.41 -16.91
N VAL A 118 5.71 4.19 -15.84
CA VAL A 118 5.60 3.69 -14.47
C VAL A 118 4.20 4.03 -13.95
N VAL A 119 3.47 3.01 -13.53
CA VAL A 119 2.14 3.12 -12.94
C VAL A 119 2.31 3.10 -11.43
N THR A 120 1.88 4.18 -10.77
CA THR A 120 1.89 4.33 -9.31
C THR A 120 0.52 4.70 -8.75
N VAL A 121 -0.55 4.45 -9.50
CA VAL A 121 -1.91 4.72 -9.02
C VAL A 121 -2.28 3.71 -7.93
N PRO A 122 -3.16 4.10 -6.98
CA PRO A 122 -3.58 3.21 -5.90
C PRO A 122 -4.25 1.93 -6.40
N LEU A 123 -4.14 0.85 -5.61
CA LEU A 123 -4.72 -0.46 -5.93
C LEU A 123 -6.21 -0.36 -6.27
N GLY A 124 -6.99 0.36 -5.45
CA GLY A 124 -8.42 0.52 -5.69
C GLY A 124 -8.76 1.19 -7.02
N VAL A 125 -7.91 2.09 -7.53
CA VAL A 125 -8.09 2.71 -8.85
C VAL A 125 -7.85 1.69 -9.97
N LEU A 126 -6.85 0.81 -9.82
CA LEU A 126 -6.60 -0.27 -10.77
C LEU A 126 -7.73 -1.30 -10.78
N GLN A 127 -8.28 -1.64 -9.61
CA GLN A 127 -9.35 -2.62 -9.45
C GLN A 127 -10.68 -2.16 -10.06
N VAL A 128 -11.00 -0.85 -9.95
CA VAL A 128 -12.22 -0.29 -10.58
C VAL A 128 -12.10 -0.22 -12.11
N GLY A 129 -10.88 -0.23 -12.65
CA GLY A 129 -10.65 -0.19 -14.10
C GLY A 129 -10.78 1.20 -14.71
N ASP A 130 -10.55 2.26 -13.92
CA ASP A 130 -10.55 3.67 -14.38
C ASP A 130 -9.47 3.94 -15.47
N ILE A 131 -8.48 3.05 -15.59
CA ILE A 131 -7.43 3.10 -16.61
C ILE A 131 -7.54 1.88 -17.52
N ALA A 132 -7.83 2.10 -18.80
CA ALA A 132 -7.85 1.04 -19.80
C ALA A 132 -6.42 0.70 -20.27
N PHE A 133 -6.01 -0.56 -20.10
CA PHE A 133 -4.76 -1.07 -20.65
C PHE A 133 -4.99 -1.74 -22.01
N CYS A 134 -4.19 -1.37 -23.02
CA CYS A 134 -4.29 -1.89 -24.38
C CYS A 134 -2.91 -2.42 -24.85
N PRO A 135 -2.70 -3.75 -24.97
CA PRO A 135 -3.62 -4.83 -24.64
C PRO A 135 -3.95 -4.89 -23.14
N PRO A 136 -5.00 -5.64 -22.75
CA PRO A 136 -5.30 -5.86 -21.32
C PRO A 136 -4.09 -6.43 -20.59
N LEU A 137 -3.99 -6.14 -19.29
CA LEU A 137 -2.88 -6.63 -18.46
C LEU A 137 -2.79 -8.17 -18.52
N PRO A 138 -1.60 -8.78 -18.43
CA PRO A 138 -1.48 -10.24 -18.43
C PRO A 138 -2.24 -10.91 -17.28
N ARG A 139 -2.69 -12.15 -17.49
CA ARG A 139 -3.48 -12.91 -16.48
C ARG A 139 -2.85 -12.95 -15.08
N PRO A 140 -1.52 -13.18 -14.91
CA PRO A 140 -0.92 -13.16 -13.58
C PRO A 140 -1.11 -11.82 -12.86
N LYS A 141 -1.01 -10.71 -13.59
CA LYS A 141 -1.20 -9.37 -13.02
C LYS A 141 -2.66 -9.10 -12.66
N GLN A 142 -3.61 -9.54 -13.48
CA GLN A 142 -5.04 -9.47 -13.15
C GLN A 142 -5.34 -10.29 -11.88
N ALA A 143 -4.82 -11.52 -11.80
CA ALA A 143 -4.98 -12.35 -10.61
C ALA A 143 -4.36 -11.71 -9.35
N GLY A 144 -3.21 -11.04 -9.48
CA GLY A 144 -2.61 -10.26 -8.39
C GLY A 144 -3.50 -9.11 -7.94
N LEU A 145 -4.11 -8.37 -8.88
CA LEU A 145 -5.07 -7.31 -8.56
C LEU A 145 -6.31 -7.85 -7.82
N ASP A 146 -6.83 -9.00 -8.23
CA ASP A 146 -8.03 -9.60 -7.63
C ASP A 146 -7.77 -10.22 -6.25
N ALA A 147 -6.56 -10.73 -6.02
CA ALA A 147 -6.17 -11.35 -4.76
C ALA A 147 -6.03 -10.34 -3.61
N LEU A 148 -5.66 -9.10 -3.91
CA LEU A 148 -5.48 -8.04 -2.92
C LEU A 148 -6.77 -7.26 -2.64
N ALA A 149 -6.81 -6.56 -1.52
CA ALA A 149 -7.91 -5.66 -1.14
C ALA A 149 -7.36 -4.29 -0.70
N THR A 150 -8.24 -3.29 -0.71
CA THR A 150 -7.94 -1.97 -0.15
C THR A 150 -8.76 -1.79 1.13
N GLY A 151 -8.12 -1.42 2.23
CA GLY A 151 -8.78 -1.24 3.53
C GLY A 151 -9.68 0.00 3.55
N SER A 152 -10.80 -0.10 4.28
CA SER A 152 -11.61 1.06 4.67
C SER A 152 -11.12 1.61 6.00
N TYR A 153 -10.89 2.91 6.02
CA TYR A 153 -10.29 3.64 7.13
C TYR A 153 -10.77 5.08 7.09
N LYS A 154 -11.21 5.62 8.23
CA LYS A 154 -11.63 7.02 8.35
C LYS A 154 -11.01 7.65 9.59
N LYS A 155 -10.45 8.85 9.39
CA LYS A 155 -10.01 9.74 10.46
C LYS A 155 -11.06 10.81 10.68
N VAL A 156 -11.40 11.03 11.94
CA VAL A 156 -12.29 12.11 12.37
C VAL A 156 -11.53 12.98 13.35
N TRP A 157 -11.15 14.17 12.89
CA TRP A 157 -10.48 15.18 13.71
C TRP A 157 -11.52 16.04 14.39
N LEU A 158 -11.40 16.19 15.71
CA LEU A 158 -12.30 16.99 16.53
C LEU A 158 -11.45 17.94 17.39
N ALA A 159 -11.57 19.24 17.13
CA ALA A 159 -10.91 20.28 17.93
C ALA A 159 -11.86 20.82 19.01
N PHE A 160 -11.32 21.12 20.18
CA PHE A 160 -12.06 21.55 21.36
C PHE A 160 -11.45 22.81 21.98
N PRO A 161 -12.22 23.56 22.78
CA PRO A 161 -11.72 24.79 23.42
C PRO A 161 -10.65 24.49 24.48
N SER A 162 -10.67 23.29 25.08
CA SER A 162 -9.71 22.85 26.07
C SER A 162 -9.59 21.33 26.10
N VAL A 163 -8.45 20.83 26.57
CA VAL A 163 -8.21 19.40 26.81
C VAL A 163 -9.00 18.95 28.04
N PHE A 164 -9.96 18.04 27.85
CA PHE A 164 -10.75 17.41 28.92
C PHE A 164 -10.34 15.94 29.18
N TRP A 165 -9.38 15.42 28.42
CA TRP A 165 -8.78 14.10 28.58
C TRP A 165 -7.41 14.18 29.26
N ASN A 166 -6.73 13.04 29.46
CA ASN A 166 -5.36 13.03 29.99
C ASN A 166 -4.37 13.62 28.95
N PRO A 167 -3.72 14.76 29.22
CA PRO A 167 -2.84 15.42 28.26
C PRO A 167 -1.54 14.65 28.00
N ASP A 168 -1.12 13.79 28.93
CA ASP A 168 0.14 13.03 28.84
C ASP A 168 -0.04 11.67 28.14
N ALA A 169 -1.28 11.26 27.86
CA ALA A 169 -1.55 10.03 27.13
C ALA A 169 -1.26 10.24 25.63
N PRO A 170 -0.41 9.42 24.98
CA PRO A 170 -0.14 9.56 23.54
C PRO A 170 -1.35 9.19 22.67
N PHE A 171 -2.13 8.21 23.12
CA PHE A 171 -3.38 7.79 22.52
C PHE A 171 -4.35 7.30 23.60
N ILE A 172 -5.61 7.20 23.23
CA ILE A 172 -6.71 6.72 24.08
C ILE A 172 -7.44 5.64 23.29
N VAL A 173 -7.85 4.58 23.97
CA VAL A 173 -8.62 3.48 23.35
C VAL A 173 -9.92 3.33 24.10
N ALA A 174 -11.04 3.51 23.41
CA ALA A 174 -12.36 3.21 23.95
C ALA A 174 -12.79 1.81 23.53
N LEU A 175 -13.35 1.06 24.49
CA LEU A 175 -14.08 -0.18 24.23
C LEU A 175 -15.53 0.20 23.95
N VAL A 176 -15.96 0.00 22.72
CA VAL A 176 -17.33 0.29 22.29
C VAL A 176 -18.08 -1.04 22.16
N PRO A 177 -19.29 -1.19 22.75
CA PRO A 177 -20.14 -2.33 22.47
C PRO A 177 -20.40 -2.48 20.97
N SER A 178 -20.60 -3.71 20.53
CA SER A 178 -20.57 -4.13 19.11
C SER A 178 -21.75 -3.70 18.27
N SER A 179 -22.63 -2.84 18.78
CA SER A 179 -23.84 -2.50 18.07
C SER A 179 -24.28 -1.05 18.31
N PRO A 180 -24.33 -0.24 17.25
CA PRO A 180 -25.30 0.82 17.09
C PRO A 180 -26.57 0.28 16.40
N SER A 181 -26.96 -0.98 16.64
CA SER A 181 -28.28 -1.43 16.17
C SER A 181 -29.36 -0.71 16.97
N ASN A 182 -30.45 -0.35 16.28
CA ASN A 182 -31.65 0.25 16.86
C ASN A 182 -32.36 -0.63 17.92
N GLU A 183 -31.79 -1.78 18.29
CA GLU A 183 -32.29 -2.59 19.37
C GLU A 183 -31.79 -2.03 20.71
N SER A 184 -32.72 -1.49 21.49
CA SER A 184 -32.45 -1.01 22.83
C SER A 184 -31.63 -2.05 23.61
N PRO A 185 -30.44 -1.70 24.12
CA PRO A 185 -29.61 -2.63 24.84
C PRO A 185 -30.32 -3.05 26.11
N LYS A 186 -30.94 -4.23 26.10
CA LYS A 186 -31.61 -4.84 27.28
C LYS A 186 -30.65 -5.09 28.46
N HIS A 187 -29.35 -4.81 28.29
CA HIS A 187 -28.29 -4.96 29.29
C HIS A 187 -27.36 -3.73 29.44
N ALA A 188 -27.74 -2.53 28.96
CA ALA A 188 -26.91 -1.32 29.05
C ALA A 188 -26.71 -0.74 30.47
N SER A 189 -27.35 -1.31 31.50
CA SER A 189 -27.24 -0.81 32.87
C SER A 189 -26.11 -1.44 33.70
N GLU A 190 -25.40 -2.45 33.18
CA GLU A 190 -24.29 -3.07 33.90
C GLU A 190 -22.94 -2.50 33.43
N PRO A 191 -22.09 -1.99 34.35
CA PRO A 191 -20.79 -1.44 33.99
C PRO A 191 -19.88 -2.50 33.36
N PHE A 192 -19.13 -2.12 32.32
CA PHE A 192 -18.04 -2.93 31.77
C PHE A 192 -17.04 -3.27 32.86
N THR A 193 -16.91 -4.55 33.21
CA THR A 193 -15.85 -5.01 34.12
C THR A 193 -14.93 -5.99 33.40
N PRO A 194 -13.61 -6.03 33.70
CA PRO A 194 -12.68 -6.98 33.11
C PRO A 194 -13.11 -8.45 33.24
N ALA A 195 -13.87 -8.79 34.29
CA ALA A 195 -14.40 -10.12 34.52
C ALA A 195 -15.57 -10.51 33.58
N SER A 196 -16.31 -9.52 33.06
CA SER A 196 -17.45 -9.73 32.15
C SER A 196 -17.07 -9.86 30.68
N LEU A 197 -15.83 -9.51 30.31
CA LEU A 197 -15.34 -9.55 28.93
C LEU A 197 -15.45 -10.95 28.29
N PRO A 198 -14.93 -12.05 28.89
CA PRO A 198 -14.86 -13.34 28.20
C PRO A 198 -16.22 -14.02 27.96
N GLN A 199 -17.25 -13.66 28.73
CA GLN A 199 -18.58 -14.27 28.63
C GLN A 199 -19.49 -13.61 27.60
N ARG A 200 -19.16 -12.38 27.14
CA ARG A 200 -19.97 -11.62 26.17
C ARG A 200 -19.44 -11.71 24.74
N TRP A 201 -18.34 -12.43 24.53
CA TRP A 201 -17.68 -12.56 23.24
C TRP A 201 -18.38 -13.56 22.35
N SER A 202 -18.98 -13.04 21.28
CA SER A 202 -19.47 -13.82 20.15
C SER A 202 -19.18 -13.03 18.88
N PRO A 203 -19.15 -13.66 17.69
CA PRO A 203 -19.09 -12.96 16.41
C PRO A 203 -20.10 -11.82 16.27
N SER A 204 -21.25 -11.90 16.96
CA SER A 204 -22.32 -10.91 16.95
C SER A 204 -22.19 -9.81 18.02
N ASN A 205 -21.24 -9.92 18.96
CA ASN A 205 -21.06 -8.99 20.08
C ASN A 205 -19.57 -8.79 20.45
N ARG A 206 -18.70 -8.62 19.44
CA ARG A 206 -17.26 -8.30 19.59
C ARG A 206 -17.01 -6.84 19.98
N PRO A 207 -16.32 -6.52 21.09
CA PRO A 207 -16.04 -5.13 21.44
C PRO A 207 -15.26 -4.46 20.31
N GLN A 208 -15.73 -3.31 19.85
CA GLN A 208 -15.03 -2.49 18.87
C GLN A 208 -14.06 -1.59 19.62
N PHE A 209 -12.84 -1.44 19.10
CA PHE A 209 -11.87 -0.50 19.65
C PHE A 209 -11.92 0.78 18.82
N LEU A 210 -12.23 1.90 19.45
CA LEU A 210 -12.03 3.20 18.84
C LEU A 210 -10.70 3.76 19.32
N PHE A 211 -9.75 3.84 18.38
CA PHE A 211 -8.46 4.48 18.61
C PHE A 211 -8.61 6.00 18.49
N MET A 212 -7.99 6.72 19.42
CA MET A 212 -8.01 8.18 19.48
C MET A 212 -6.59 8.68 19.70
N ASP A 213 -5.99 9.28 18.68
CA ASP A 213 -4.69 9.92 18.82
C ASP A 213 -4.84 11.28 19.52
N ASN A 214 -4.02 11.51 20.53
CA ASN A 214 -4.00 12.76 21.27
C ASN A 214 -3.10 13.77 20.56
N LEU A 215 -3.73 14.67 19.80
CA LEU A 215 -3.01 15.71 19.07
C LEU A 215 -2.47 16.81 19.99
N TYR A 216 -2.92 16.85 21.25
CA TYR A 216 -2.33 17.75 22.24
C TYR A 216 -0.96 17.23 22.71
N HIS A 217 -0.85 15.94 22.99
CA HIS A 217 0.42 15.32 23.36
C HIS A 217 1.49 15.47 22.25
N THR A 218 1.06 15.32 20.99
CA THR A 218 1.98 15.24 19.85
C THR A 218 2.22 16.57 19.16
N LYS A 219 1.23 17.48 19.15
CA LYS A 219 1.29 18.75 18.41
C LYS A 219 0.90 19.98 19.26
N GLY A 220 0.52 19.80 20.53
CA GLY A 220 0.03 20.87 21.39
C GLY A 220 -1.34 21.43 21.00
N ILE A 221 -2.07 20.73 20.12
CA ILE A 221 -3.38 21.14 19.62
C ILE A 221 -4.46 20.45 20.46
N PRO A 222 -5.44 21.17 21.05
CA PRO A 222 -6.51 20.56 21.84
C PRO A 222 -7.52 19.83 20.93
N ALA A 223 -7.08 18.72 20.33
CA ALA A 223 -7.84 17.92 19.40
C ALA A 223 -7.58 16.42 19.59
N LEU A 224 -8.59 15.63 19.22
CA LEU A 224 -8.50 14.18 19.11
C LEU A 224 -8.67 13.79 17.64
N GLU A 225 -7.89 12.81 17.18
CA GLU A 225 -8.10 12.12 15.90
C GLU A 225 -8.68 10.73 16.20
N LEU A 226 -9.97 10.55 15.93
CA LEU A 226 -10.66 9.27 16.08
C LEU A 226 -10.48 8.45 14.80
N ILE A 227 -10.21 7.16 14.97
CA ILE A 227 -9.97 6.23 13.86
C ILE A 227 -11.10 5.20 13.81
N PHE A 228 -11.85 5.21 12.71
CA PHE A 228 -12.72 4.11 12.34
C PHE A 228 -11.99 3.24 11.33
N SER A 229 -11.98 1.92 11.54
CA SER A 229 -11.36 0.95 10.65
C SER A 229 -12.28 -0.25 10.41
N GLY A 230 -11.93 -1.06 9.40
CA GLY A 230 -12.61 -2.32 9.09
C GLY A 230 -14.11 -2.12 8.85
N ARG A 231 -14.93 -3.06 9.35
CA ARG A 231 -16.38 -3.06 9.14
C ARG A 231 -17.09 -1.81 9.63
N THR A 232 -16.57 -1.15 10.66
CA THR A 232 -17.17 0.09 11.17
C THR A 232 -16.93 1.24 10.20
N ALA A 233 -15.72 1.34 9.62
CA ALA A 233 -15.45 2.32 8.56
C ALA A 233 -16.29 2.03 7.31
N GLU A 234 -16.39 0.76 6.91
CA GLU A 234 -17.20 0.33 5.76
C GLU A 234 -18.68 0.71 5.93
N ALA A 235 -19.26 0.44 7.10
CA ALA A 235 -20.66 0.78 7.42
C ALA A 235 -20.93 2.29 7.40
N LEU A 236 -19.89 3.12 7.56
CA LEU A 236 -19.98 4.59 7.48
C LEU A 236 -19.72 5.13 6.08
N THR A 237 -19.48 4.28 5.08
CA THR A 237 -19.32 4.71 3.69
C THR A 237 -20.61 5.35 3.19
N GLY A 238 -20.51 6.57 2.64
CA GLY A 238 -21.67 7.34 2.19
C GLY A 238 -22.54 7.92 3.32
N ALA A 239 -22.20 7.69 4.59
CA ALA A 239 -22.86 8.38 5.70
C ALA A 239 -22.55 9.89 5.67
N SER A 240 -23.47 10.72 6.17
CA SER A 240 -23.27 12.17 6.25
C SER A 240 -22.25 12.54 7.34
N ASP A 241 -21.57 13.66 7.16
CA ASP A 241 -20.64 14.21 8.18
C ASP A 241 -21.34 14.39 9.53
N ALA A 242 -22.59 14.84 9.53
CA ALA A 242 -23.38 15.01 10.74
C ALA A 242 -23.62 13.69 11.48
N HIS A 243 -23.88 12.59 10.76
CA HIS A 243 -24.08 11.28 11.37
C HIS A 243 -22.78 10.75 11.98
N ILE A 244 -21.67 10.84 11.25
CA ILE A 244 -20.34 10.41 11.72
C ILE A 244 -19.94 11.24 12.95
N LEU A 245 -20.12 12.57 12.90
CA LEU A 245 -19.85 13.46 14.02
C LEU A 245 -20.69 13.13 15.24
N GLN A 246 -21.98 12.85 15.06
CA GLN A 246 -22.86 12.44 16.15
C GLN A 246 -22.37 11.17 16.84
N LEU A 247 -21.98 10.16 16.06
CA LEU A 247 -21.42 8.90 16.57
C LEU A 247 -20.10 9.14 17.32
N SER A 248 -19.21 9.94 16.74
CA SER A 248 -17.95 10.33 17.37
C SER A 248 -18.16 11.04 18.71
N MET A 249 -19.04 12.03 18.76
CA MET A 249 -19.35 12.77 19.99
C MET A 249 -20.06 11.89 21.04
N ALA A 250 -20.90 10.94 20.60
CA ALA A 250 -21.49 9.97 21.50
C ALA A 250 -20.42 9.07 22.15
N CYS A 251 -19.46 8.57 21.36
CA CYS A 251 -18.36 7.77 21.89
C CYS A 251 -17.48 8.56 22.87
N LEU A 252 -17.20 9.84 22.57
CA LEU A 252 -16.47 10.69 23.50
C LEU A 252 -17.22 10.87 24.82
N ARG A 253 -18.54 11.09 24.79
CA ARG A 253 -19.37 11.21 26.01
C ARG A 253 -19.44 9.92 26.80
N GLU A 254 -19.52 8.78 26.14
CA GLU A 254 -19.44 7.47 26.81
C GLU A 254 -18.07 7.30 27.50
N THR A 255 -16.99 7.78 26.86
CA THR A 255 -15.62 7.63 27.37
C THR A 255 -15.30 8.61 28.51
N PHE A 256 -15.69 9.88 28.39
CA PHE A 256 -15.27 10.96 29.29
C PHE A 256 -16.42 11.57 30.11
N GLY A 257 -17.67 11.21 29.84
CA GLY A 257 -18.85 11.71 30.54
C GLY A 257 -19.23 13.14 30.14
N ASP A 258 -19.92 13.82 31.05
CA ASP A 258 -20.52 15.15 30.82
C ASP A 258 -19.50 16.29 30.69
N VAL A 259 -18.20 16.00 30.86
CA VAL A 259 -17.13 16.98 30.65
C VAL A 259 -16.91 17.30 29.17
N VAL A 260 -17.37 16.42 28.27
CA VAL A 260 -17.25 16.63 26.83
C VAL A 260 -18.16 17.78 26.41
N PRO A 261 -17.64 18.80 25.68
CA PRO A 261 -18.47 19.86 25.14
C PRO A 261 -19.65 19.37 24.30
N HIS A 262 -20.68 20.20 24.14
CA HIS A 262 -21.84 19.87 23.32
C HIS A 262 -21.45 19.61 21.85
N GLU A 263 -20.50 20.38 21.34
CA GLU A 263 -19.98 20.28 19.98
C GLU A 263 -18.47 20.60 19.97
N PRO A 264 -17.71 20.09 18.99
CA PRO A 264 -16.34 20.54 18.78
C PRO A 264 -16.32 21.96 18.17
N ASP A 265 -15.25 22.71 18.39
CA ASP A 265 -15.05 24.01 17.74
C ASP A 265 -14.86 23.86 16.22
N ALA A 266 -14.30 22.72 15.80
CA ALA A 266 -14.13 22.37 14.40
C ALA A 266 -13.98 20.85 14.23
N SER A 267 -14.40 20.34 13.07
CA SER A 267 -14.26 18.92 12.72
C SER A 267 -13.82 18.70 11.28
N HIS A 268 -13.12 17.60 11.02
CA HIS A 268 -12.83 17.12 9.67
C HIS A 268 -12.96 15.60 9.62
N ILE A 269 -13.48 15.07 8.51
CA ILE A 269 -13.70 13.62 8.29
C ILE A 269 -13.05 13.25 6.95
N SER A 270 -12.16 12.26 6.97
CA SER A 270 -11.55 11.75 5.73
C SER A 270 -12.48 10.77 4.98
N ARG A 271 -12.41 10.76 3.65
CA ARG A 271 -13.25 9.92 2.77
C ARG A 271 -12.43 9.21 1.69
N TRP A 272 -11.43 8.42 2.10
CA TRP A 272 -10.44 7.82 1.20
C TRP A 272 -11.05 6.84 0.17
N GLU A 273 -12.07 6.08 0.56
CA GLU A 273 -12.76 5.12 -0.30
C GLU A 273 -13.71 5.79 -1.31
N GLU A 274 -14.19 6.98 -1.00
CA GLU A 274 -15.09 7.76 -1.86
C GLU A 274 -14.30 8.65 -2.84
N ASP A 275 -13.02 8.94 -2.57
CA ASP A 275 -12.17 9.69 -3.47
C ASP A 275 -11.82 8.86 -4.73
N PRO A 276 -12.20 9.31 -5.94
CA PRO A 276 -11.96 8.57 -7.17
C PRO A 276 -10.47 8.40 -7.51
N LEU A 277 -9.58 9.19 -6.92
CA LEU A 277 -8.13 9.09 -7.12
C LEU A 277 -7.45 8.09 -6.18
N PHE A 278 -8.15 7.61 -5.14
CA PHE A 278 -7.60 6.68 -4.14
C PHE A 278 -8.39 5.38 -4.04
N ARG A 279 -9.73 5.44 -3.98
CA ARG A 279 -10.63 4.28 -3.87
C ARG A 279 -10.30 3.35 -2.70
N GLY A 280 -9.79 3.92 -1.61
CA GLY A 280 -9.48 3.21 -0.36
C GLY A 280 -8.26 3.82 0.33
N ALA A 281 -7.93 3.31 1.53
CA ALA A 281 -6.83 3.86 2.32
C ALA A 281 -5.48 3.27 1.93
N TYR A 282 -5.31 1.97 2.11
CA TYR A 282 -4.07 1.23 1.80
C TYR A 282 -4.37 -0.23 1.53
N SER A 283 -3.50 -0.91 0.79
CA SER A 283 -3.69 -2.30 0.41
C SER A 283 -3.37 -3.30 1.52
N PHE A 284 -3.98 -4.47 1.44
CA PHE A 284 -3.64 -5.64 2.26
C PHE A 284 -3.87 -6.94 1.47
N SER A 285 -3.17 -8.00 1.90
CA SER A 285 -3.37 -9.36 1.41
C SER A 285 -4.54 -10.01 2.16
N LYS A 286 -5.55 -10.50 1.44
CA LYS A 286 -6.65 -11.31 1.98
C LYS A 286 -6.14 -12.66 2.48
N ALA A 287 -6.91 -13.35 3.30
CA ALA A 287 -6.56 -14.68 3.82
C ALA A 287 -6.32 -15.72 2.71
N GLU A 288 -7.04 -15.58 1.60
CA GLU A 288 -6.97 -16.44 0.42
C GLU A 288 -5.93 -15.98 -0.62
N THR A 289 -5.13 -14.95 -0.33
CA THR A 289 -4.13 -14.41 -1.26
C THR A 289 -3.09 -15.48 -1.58
N PRO A 290 -2.92 -15.87 -2.86
CA PRO A 290 -1.89 -16.83 -3.24
C PRO A 290 -0.48 -16.26 -3.03
N GLU A 291 0.47 -17.13 -2.71
CA GLU A 291 1.90 -16.79 -2.71
C GLU A 291 2.30 -16.20 -4.08
N GLY A 292 3.05 -15.10 -4.06
CA GLY A 292 3.50 -14.40 -5.27
C GLY A 292 2.47 -13.47 -5.91
N ALA A 293 1.27 -13.27 -5.32
CA ALA A 293 0.28 -12.34 -5.86
C ALA A 293 0.79 -10.88 -5.89
N VAL A 294 1.48 -10.43 -4.84
CA VAL A 294 2.09 -9.09 -4.79
C VAL A 294 3.23 -8.97 -5.81
N ASP A 295 4.03 -10.02 -5.99
CA ASP A 295 5.10 -10.05 -7.00
C ASP A 295 4.51 -9.95 -8.42
N ALA A 296 3.44 -10.68 -8.71
CA ALA A 296 2.75 -10.60 -9.99
C ALA A 296 2.17 -9.19 -10.27
N LEU A 297 1.76 -8.48 -9.22
CA LEU A 297 1.37 -7.07 -9.33
C LEU A 297 2.58 -6.16 -9.57
N ALA A 298 3.71 -6.42 -8.91
CA ALA A 298 4.97 -5.66 -9.05
C ALA A 298 5.69 -5.89 -10.40
N ASP A 299 5.46 -7.03 -11.06
CA ASP A 299 6.16 -7.44 -12.27
C ASP A 299 5.96 -6.47 -13.44
N PRO A 300 7.01 -6.14 -14.22
CA PRO A 300 6.86 -5.33 -15.42
C PRO A 300 6.12 -6.09 -16.53
N VAL A 301 5.44 -5.35 -17.40
CA VAL A 301 4.80 -5.88 -18.62
C VAL A 301 5.62 -5.45 -19.84
N ASP A 302 5.99 -6.42 -20.66
CA ASP A 302 6.77 -6.27 -21.90
C ASP A 302 8.08 -5.47 -21.76
N GLY A 303 8.61 -5.38 -20.53
CA GLY A 303 9.82 -4.61 -20.22
C GLY A 303 9.68 -3.10 -20.39
N VAL A 304 8.46 -2.59 -20.61
CA VAL A 304 8.19 -1.16 -20.89
C VAL A 304 7.13 -0.54 -19.98
N LEU A 305 6.26 -1.33 -19.36
CA LEU A 305 5.26 -0.86 -18.40
C LEU A 305 5.58 -1.43 -17.01
N PHE A 306 5.83 -0.55 -16.04
CA PHE A 306 6.30 -0.92 -14.70
C PHE A 306 5.28 -0.50 -13.64
N PHE A 307 5.30 -1.18 -12.48
CA PHE A 307 4.38 -0.93 -11.38
C PHE A 307 5.14 -0.70 -10.07
N ALA A 308 4.87 0.44 -9.44
CA ALA A 308 5.37 0.80 -8.11
C ALA A 308 4.23 1.33 -7.24
N GLY A 309 4.48 1.46 -5.95
CA GLY A 309 3.48 1.82 -4.95
C GLY A 309 3.45 0.79 -3.82
N GLU A 310 2.78 1.15 -2.72
CA GLU A 310 2.75 0.33 -1.51
C GLU A 310 2.23 -1.09 -1.75
N ALA A 311 1.26 -1.26 -2.65
CA ALA A 311 0.69 -2.55 -3.00
C ALA A 311 1.63 -3.48 -3.79
N THR A 312 2.83 -3.01 -4.14
CA THR A 312 3.84 -3.76 -4.91
C THR A 312 5.03 -4.18 -4.07
N ASP A 313 4.88 -4.14 -2.75
CA ASP A 313 5.89 -4.52 -1.76
C ASP A 313 5.24 -5.47 -0.74
N GLN A 314 5.64 -6.74 -0.79
CA GLN A 314 5.06 -7.78 0.07
C GLN A 314 5.48 -7.63 1.53
N GLU A 315 6.68 -7.10 1.76
CA GLU A 315 7.24 -6.99 3.11
C GLU A 315 6.59 -5.83 3.85
N PHE A 316 6.49 -4.65 3.21
CA PHE A 316 6.10 -3.40 3.86
C PHE A 316 4.75 -2.85 3.38
N GLN A 317 3.86 -3.72 2.86
CA GLN A 317 2.56 -3.37 2.29
C GLN A 317 1.79 -2.36 3.16
N GLY A 318 1.14 -1.38 2.54
CA GLY A 318 0.34 -0.36 3.19
C GLY A 318 1.11 0.85 3.74
N SER A 319 2.42 0.89 3.57
CA SER A 319 3.27 1.95 4.14
C SER A 319 3.80 2.98 3.13
N VAL A 320 4.16 4.16 3.65
CA VAL A 320 4.84 5.21 2.86
C VAL A 320 6.24 4.75 2.41
N HIS A 321 6.94 3.99 3.24
CA HIS A 321 8.28 3.53 2.89
C HIS A 321 8.24 2.41 1.83
N ALA A 322 7.23 1.54 1.80
CA ALA A 322 6.99 0.64 0.67
C ALA A 322 6.82 1.39 -0.65
N ALA A 323 6.04 2.48 -0.65
CA ALA A 323 5.88 3.31 -1.84
C ALA A 323 7.23 3.92 -2.29
N LEU A 324 8.07 4.36 -1.35
CA LEU A 324 9.41 4.89 -1.65
C LEU A 324 10.36 3.81 -2.20
N LEU A 325 10.45 2.66 -1.53
CA LEU A 325 11.33 1.55 -1.88
C LEU A 325 10.94 0.93 -3.23
N SER A 326 9.64 0.72 -3.46
CA SER A 326 9.14 0.26 -4.77
C SER A 326 9.44 1.26 -5.90
N GLY A 327 9.37 2.57 -5.62
CA GLY A 327 9.80 3.61 -6.56
C GLY A 327 11.28 3.50 -6.93
N GLN A 328 12.17 3.29 -5.95
CA GLN A 328 13.61 3.10 -6.17
C GLN A 328 13.90 1.81 -6.95
N ARG A 329 13.19 0.73 -6.61
CA ARG A 329 13.24 -0.56 -7.34
C ARG A 329 12.89 -0.36 -8.81
N VAL A 330 11.75 0.25 -9.10
CA VAL A 330 11.29 0.46 -10.49
C VAL A 330 12.18 1.43 -11.23
N ALA A 331 12.70 2.49 -10.60
CA ALA A 331 13.66 3.39 -11.24
C ALA A 331 14.88 2.62 -11.76
N SER A 332 15.38 1.65 -11.00
CA SER A 332 16.49 0.77 -11.41
C SER A 332 16.11 -0.16 -12.57
N GLN A 333 14.89 -0.73 -12.53
CA GLN A 333 14.36 -1.58 -13.61
C GLN A 333 14.19 -0.80 -14.92
N VAL A 334 13.65 0.42 -14.86
CA VAL A 334 13.51 1.31 -16.01
C VAL A 334 14.88 1.64 -16.60
N GLN A 335 15.86 2.03 -15.77
CA GLN A 335 17.22 2.31 -16.26
C GLN A 335 17.84 1.09 -16.96
N ALA A 336 17.65 -0.12 -16.42
CA ALA A 336 18.13 -1.34 -17.04
C ALA A 336 17.45 -1.60 -18.39
N SER A 337 16.13 -1.45 -18.47
CA SER A 337 15.37 -1.59 -19.72
C SER A 337 15.79 -0.57 -20.78
N LEU A 338 15.92 0.71 -20.41
CA LEU A 338 16.34 1.77 -21.32
C LEU A 338 17.75 1.54 -21.89
N ARG A 339 18.67 0.94 -21.12
CA ARG A 339 20.03 0.59 -21.58
C ARG A 339 20.05 -0.57 -22.57
N GLN A 340 19.07 -1.47 -22.49
CA GLN A 340 18.96 -2.62 -23.39
C GLN A 340 18.29 -2.25 -24.72
N MET A 341 17.62 -1.10 -24.80
CA MET A 341 17.04 -0.62 -26.06
C MET A 341 18.14 -0.21 -27.05
N PRO A 342 18.09 -0.69 -28.31
CA PRO A 342 19.09 -0.32 -29.31
C PRO A 342 19.04 1.19 -29.57
N THR A 343 20.20 1.83 -29.57
CA THR A 343 20.30 3.28 -29.85
C THR A 343 19.84 3.59 -31.27
N PRO A 344 19.38 4.83 -31.56
CA PRO A 344 18.98 5.22 -32.92
C PRO A 344 20.06 4.93 -33.98
N ALA A 345 21.34 5.06 -33.61
CA ALA A 345 22.48 4.75 -34.47
C ALA A 345 22.58 3.24 -34.82
N GLN A 346 22.31 2.36 -33.87
CA GLN A 346 22.31 0.90 -34.06
C GLN A 346 21.12 0.44 -34.92
N GLN A 347 19.95 1.06 -34.76
CA GLN A 347 18.73 0.77 -35.55
C GLN A 347 18.89 1.16 -37.04
N SER A 348 19.65 2.21 -37.34
CA SER A 348 19.96 2.59 -38.73
C SER A 348 20.92 1.64 -39.43
N GLN A 349 21.89 1.04 -38.73
CA GLN A 349 22.86 0.12 -39.32
C GLN A 349 22.27 -1.26 -39.61
N SER A 350 21.41 -1.76 -38.73
CA SER A 350 20.74 -3.05 -38.89
C SER A 350 19.66 -3.02 -39.97
N GLY A 351 18.90 -1.93 -40.09
CA GLY A 351 17.95 -1.71 -41.21
C GLY A 351 18.64 -1.67 -42.59
N LEU A 352 19.88 -1.17 -42.67
CA LEU A 352 20.71 -1.20 -43.88
C LEU A 352 21.22 -2.62 -44.19
N GLN A 353 21.67 -3.37 -43.18
CA GLN A 353 22.12 -4.76 -43.32
C GLN A 353 20.98 -5.70 -43.71
N HIS A 354 19.79 -5.55 -43.11
CA HIS A 354 18.62 -6.36 -43.43
C HIS A 354 18.13 -6.11 -44.87
N ARG A 355 18.08 -4.85 -45.32
CA ARG A 355 17.82 -4.52 -46.75
C ARG A 355 18.88 -5.09 -47.69
N GLY A 356 20.15 -5.14 -47.27
CA GLY A 356 21.24 -5.77 -48.01
C GLY A 356 21.05 -7.28 -48.15
N ASN A 357 20.66 -7.95 -47.07
CA ASN A 357 20.45 -9.40 -47.02
C ASN A 357 19.21 -9.84 -47.81
N VAL A 358 18.10 -9.11 -47.73
CA VAL A 358 16.88 -9.37 -48.52
C VAL A 358 17.15 -9.21 -50.03
N LYS A 359 17.92 -8.19 -50.43
CA LYS A 359 18.36 -8.03 -51.83
C LYS A 359 19.26 -9.17 -52.29
N ARG A 360 20.14 -9.69 -51.43
CA ARG A 360 21.03 -10.83 -51.72
C ARG A 360 20.25 -12.13 -51.85
N TYR A 361 19.31 -12.38 -50.94
CA TYR A 361 18.43 -13.54 -50.96
C TYR A 361 17.56 -13.58 -52.22
N ASN A 362 16.88 -12.47 -52.55
CA ASN A 362 16.06 -12.37 -53.76
C ASN A 362 16.88 -12.50 -55.06
N LYS A 363 18.16 -12.10 -55.05
CA LYS A 363 19.07 -12.30 -56.19
C LYS A 363 19.47 -13.78 -56.35
N GLN A 364 19.70 -14.50 -55.24
CA GLN A 364 20.03 -15.93 -55.26
C GLN A 364 18.82 -16.80 -55.63
N GLU A 365 17.62 -16.44 -55.16
CA GLU A 365 16.36 -17.08 -55.56
C GLU A 365 16.09 -16.97 -57.06
N ARG A 366 16.28 -15.78 -57.65
CA ARG A 366 16.17 -15.57 -59.11
C ARG A 366 17.17 -16.38 -59.92
N GLN A 367 18.38 -16.59 -59.39
CA GLN A 367 19.40 -17.43 -60.02
C GLN A 367 19.09 -18.93 -59.89
N ARG A 368 18.47 -19.36 -58.77
CA ARG A 368 18.03 -20.75 -58.56
C ARG A 368 16.82 -21.12 -59.42
N THR A 369 15.86 -20.21 -59.61
CA THR A 369 14.69 -20.44 -60.48
C THR A 369 15.06 -20.50 -61.97
N GLN A 370 16.15 -19.85 -62.39
CA GLN A 370 16.71 -20.03 -63.73
C GLN A 370 17.44 -21.38 -63.91
N ALA A 371 18.04 -21.93 -62.85
CA ALA A 371 18.74 -23.22 -62.89
C ALA A 371 17.82 -24.44 -62.68
N GLY A 372 16.65 -24.27 -62.05
CA GLY A 372 15.73 -25.36 -61.68
C GLY A 372 14.77 -25.86 -62.78
N ARG A 373 14.83 -25.33 -64.00
CA ARG A 373 13.95 -25.77 -65.11
C ARG A 373 14.40 -27.07 -65.81
N HIS A 374 15.47 -27.71 -65.36
CA HIS A 374 15.86 -29.04 -65.80
C HIS A 374 16.09 -29.96 -64.59
N LYS A 375 15.02 -30.66 -64.17
CA LYS A 375 15.02 -32.06 -63.67
C LYS A 375 13.69 -32.35 -62.96
N HIS A 376 12.81 -33.06 -63.65
CA HIS A 376 11.74 -33.85 -63.06
C HIS A 376 12.21 -35.30 -63.01
N GLN A 377 12.11 -35.96 -61.85
CA GLN A 377 11.47 -37.27 -61.69
C GLN A 377 11.58 -37.80 -60.23
N GLU A 378 10.42 -38.25 -59.74
CA GLU A 378 10.13 -39.38 -58.85
C GLU A 378 10.67 -39.49 -57.41
N GLY A 379 9.76 -39.85 -56.49
CA GLY A 379 10.06 -40.50 -55.21
C GLY A 379 9.33 -39.97 -53.97
N GLN A 380 8.18 -40.56 -53.62
CA GLN A 380 7.67 -40.62 -52.24
C GLN A 380 8.19 -41.90 -51.54
N PRO A 381 7.88 -42.19 -50.26
CA PRO A 381 7.99 -41.40 -49.02
C PRO A 381 8.61 -42.25 -47.88
N GLN A 382 9.09 -41.70 -46.75
CA GLN A 382 9.12 -42.49 -45.49
C GLN A 382 8.98 -41.63 -44.22
N ILE A 383 8.06 -42.09 -43.38
CA ILE A 383 7.73 -41.66 -42.02
C ILE A 383 8.65 -42.41 -41.05
N TYR A 384 9.19 -41.73 -40.04
CA TYR A 384 9.90 -42.36 -38.91
C TYR A 384 9.57 -41.63 -37.61
N HIS A 385 9.05 -42.35 -36.61
CA HIS A 385 9.01 -41.97 -35.20
C HIS A 385 10.14 -42.71 -34.46
N PRO A 386 10.70 -42.17 -33.35
CA PRO A 386 10.42 -42.83 -32.06
C PRO A 386 10.44 -41.96 -30.78
N HIS A 387 9.53 -42.34 -29.87
CA HIS A 387 9.61 -42.59 -28.42
C HIS A 387 10.40 -41.73 -27.41
N SER A 388 9.64 -41.42 -26.35
CA SER A 388 9.95 -40.89 -25.01
C SER A 388 10.85 -41.76 -24.14
N ARG A 389 11.70 -41.13 -23.31
CA ARG A 389 12.05 -41.53 -21.92
C ARG A 389 12.48 -40.31 -21.08
N HIS A 390 12.01 -40.26 -19.84
CA HIS A 390 12.50 -39.49 -18.69
C HIS A 390 12.52 -40.45 -17.48
N PRO A 391 13.05 -40.10 -16.30
CA PRO A 391 14.21 -39.26 -15.97
C PRO A 391 15.11 -39.92 -14.88
N GLN A 392 16.32 -39.38 -14.60
CA GLN A 392 16.89 -39.43 -13.24
C GLN A 392 18.04 -38.44 -13.02
N ASP A 393 17.95 -37.77 -11.87
CA ASP A 393 18.94 -37.19 -10.96
C ASP A 393 19.90 -36.06 -11.38
N SER A 394 19.93 -35.01 -10.54
CA SER A 394 20.97 -33.98 -10.47
C SER A 394 21.17 -33.54 -9.01
N PRO A 395 22.43 -33.30 -8.55
CA PRO A 395 22.73 -33.13 -7.13
C PRO A 395 22.75 -31.68 -6.65
N LYS A 396 22.51 -31.52 -5.34
CA LYS A 396 22.58 -30.28 -4.55
C LYS A 396 24.01 -29.74 -4.46
N THR A 397 24.18 -28.42 -4.58
CA THR A 397 25.40 -27.71 -4.18
C THR A 397 25.09 -26.61 -3.16
N ASN A 398 25.87 -26.66 -2.08
CA ASN A 398 25.93 -25.72 -0.96
C ASN A 398 26.85 -24.54 -1.34
N THR A 399 26.53 -23.30 -0.96
CA THR A 399 27.54 -22.24 -0.94
C THR A 399 27.38 -21.35 0.29
N LYS A 400 28.43 -21.36 1.13
CA LYS A 400 28.62 -20.55 2.33
C LYS A 400 28.90 -19.09 1.94
N LEU A 401 28.21 -18.13 2.56
CA LEU A 401 28.64 -16.72 2.58
C LEU A 401 29.43 -16.43 3.87
N THR A 402 30.59 -15.81 3.70
CA THR A 402 31.49 -15.31 4.75
C THR A 402 31.11 -13.90 5.18
N ARG A 403 31.01 -13.66 6.49
CA ARG A 403 30.83 -12.34 7.12
C ARG A 403 32.16 -11.60 7.19
N SER A 404 32.22 -10.34 6.76
CA SER A 404 33.29 -9.39 7.10
C SER A 404 32.81 -8.41 8.18
N ARG A 405 33.68 -8.13 9.16
CA ARG A 405 33.50 -7.17 10.25
C ARG A 405 33.94 -5.77 9.80
N GLY A 406 33.20 -4.73 10.19
CA GLY A 406 33.59 -3.32 10.02
C GLY A 406 33.18 -2.47 11.22
N SER A 407 34.21 -2.00 11.94
CA SER A 407 34.37 -0.86 12.86
C SER A 407 33.16 0.00 13.29
N GLY A 408 33.01 0.17 14.61
CA GLY A 408 32.06 1.08 15.25
C GLY A 408 32.49 2.55 15.30
N LEU A 409 31.49 3.41 15.44
CA LEU A 409 31.61 4.85 15.74
C LEU A 409 30.59 5.18 16.86
N GLN A 410 31.11 5.71 17.97
CA GLN A 410 30.32 6.23 19.10
C GLN A 410 29.81 7.65 18.80
N PHE A 411 28.53 7.93 19.06
CA PHE A 411 27.96 9.28 19.04
C PHE A 411 27.60 9.72 20.48
N GLN A 412 28.10 10.90 20.88
CA GLN A 412 27.74 11.60 22.11
C GLN A 412 26.47 12.45 21.91
N ALA A 413 25.59 12.49 22.92
CA ALA A 413 24.35 13.27 22.94
C ALA A 413 24.57 14.69 23.52
N PRO A 414 23.85 15.74 23.07
CA PRO A 414 23.85 17.05 23.73
C PRO A 414 22.63 17.30 24.64
N HIS A 415 22.86 18.23 25.57
CA HIS A 415 22.07 18.65 26.73
C HIS A 415 20.69 19.26 26.42
N ARG A 416 19.74 19.06 27.35
CA ARG A 416 18.40 19.69 27.41
C ARG A 416 18.45 21.12 27.97
N GLU A 417 17.79 22.05 27.30
CA GLU A 417 17.52 23.42 27.80
C GLU A 417 16.00 23.62 28.03
N ARG A 418 15.64 24.18 29.19
CA ARG A 418 14.24 24.34 29.67
C ARG A 418 13.61 25.62 29.12
N GLN A 419 12.47 25.54 28.42
CA GLN A 419 11.64 26.71 28.10
C GLN A 419 10.50 26.94 29.11
N ARG A 420 10.31 28.20 29.51
CA ARG A 420 9.30 28.69 30.46
C ARG A 420 7.97 29.00 29.77
N ARG A 421 6.87 28.63 30.44
CA ARG A 421 5.46 28.88 30.06
C ARG A 421 5.10 30.37 30.02
N ARG A 422 4.28 30.80 29.05
CA ARG A 422 3.44 32.02 29.10
C ARG A 422 1.97 31.64 28.86
N GLN A 423 1.06 32.26 29.60
CA GLN A 423 -0.40 32.08 29.52
C GLN A 423 -1.02 32.82 28.31
N PRO A 424 -2.16 32.35 27.76
CA PRO A 424 -2.80 32.99 26.61
C PRO A 424 -4.06 33.81 26.97
N GLY A 425 -4.34 34.85 26.18
CA GLY A 425 -5.61 35.58 26.12
C GLY A 425 -6.04 35.79 24.65
N ASP A 426 -7.35 35.71 24.44
CA ASP A 426 -8.16 36.20 23.31
C ASP A 426 -7.69 35.91 21.87
N GLY A 427 -7.88 34.65 21.43
CA GLY A 427 -7.66 34.25 20.02
C GLY A 427 -8.41 33.01 19.54
N VAL A 428 -9.40 32.53 20.30
CA VAL A 428 -9.88 31.13 20.23
C VAL A 428 -10.58 30.77 18.90
N GLU A 429 -11.44 31.64 18.34
CA GLU A 429 -12.22 31.30 17.13
C GLU A 429 -11.41 31.22 15.83
N LYS A 430 -10.46 32.14 15.60
CA LYS A 430 -9.53 32.02 14.45
C LYS A 430 -8.51 30.90 14.64
N SER A 431 -8.31 30.45 15.89
CA SER A 431 -7.34 29.42 16.24
C SER A 431 -7.81 28.01 15.89
N ALA A 432 -9.10 27.69 16.03
CA ALA A 432 -9.62 26.33 15.82
C ALA A 432 -9.58 25.88 14.33
N MET A 433 -10.12 26.69 13.41
CA MET A 433 -10.03 26.42 11.96
C MET A 433 -8.57 26.47 11.47
N SER A 434 -7.76 27.37 12.03
CA SER A 434 -6.32 27.41 11.77
C SER A 434 -5.60 26.19 12.34
N ALA A 435 -6.09 25.57 13.42
CA ALA A 435 -5.50 24.36 14.00
C ALA A 435 -5.78 23.14 13.12
N ILE A 436 -7.00 22.99 12.59
CA ILE A 436 -7.31 21.90 11.64
C ILE A 436 -6.59 22.10 10.31
N SER A 437 -6.50 23.32 9.77
CA SER A 437 -5.72 23.58 8.56
C SER A 437 -4.20 23.38 8.75
N ARG A 438 -3.71 23.28 9.99
CA ARG A 438 -2.32 22.98 10.33
C ARG A 438 -2.06 21.48 10.57
N LEU A 439 -3.11 20.66 10.70
CA LEU A 439 -3.03 19.20 10.77
C LEU A 439 -2.86 18.62 9.37
#